data_AF-A0AAD6PG62-F1
#
_entry.id   AF-A0AAD6PG62-F1
#
_cell.length_a   1.000
_cell.length_b   1.000
_cell.length_c   1.000
_cell.angle_alpha   90.00
_cell.angle_beta   90.00
_cell.angle_gamma   90.00
#
_symmetry.space_group_name_H-M   'P 1'
#
loop_
_entity.id
_entity.type
_entity.pdbx_description
1 polymer ?
#
loop_
_entity_poly.entity_id
_entity_poly.type
_entity_poly.pdbx_seq_one_letter_code
_entity_poly.pdbx_strand_id
1 'polypeptide(L)'
;MGTTVGLAPGLSRKLKKVLECRTDSPDLVASLNTLSIFYNENTPQSRRNLRSTIEDRSLHLNHEFLQASHTAQQALDRVEEEVNALAECCDKYIAKALSSCSASTGDIISTTERLKEELEITSQRQDVVSSFLRDYQLSNQEINALRDEDLNDNFFKALSHVQQIHANCKVLLRTHHQRAGLELMDMMAVYQEGAYERLCRWVQAECRKLGDNDNPEVDELLKTAIRWLKERPALFKYCAEDTMHCLEDLLAPSHAEDLVECQDLLRFMLMIH
;
A
#
# COMPACT_ATOMS: atom_id res chain seq x y z
N MET A 1 9.14 95.22 79.16
CA MET A 1 7.70 95.33 79.47
C MET A 1 6.99 94.21 78.74
N GLY A 2 6.50 93.21 79.46
CA GLY A 2 5.93 91.97 78.91
C GLY A 2 6.26 90.80 79.83
N THR A 3 5.50 90.67 80.91
CA THR A 3 5.61 89.67 81.98
C THR A 3 5.47 88.24 81.45
N THR A 4 6.57 87.48 81.37
CA THR A 4 6.48 86.02 81.21
C THR A 4 6.33 85.39 82.59
N VAL A 5 5.09 85.14 82.99
CA VAL A 5 4.77 84.25 84.12
C VAL A 5 5.46 82.91 83.82
N GLY A 6 6.51 82.58 84.59
CA GLY A 6 7.25 81.35 84.41
C GLY A 6 6.33 80.16 84.66
N LEU A 7 5.97 79.42 83.61
CA LEU A 7 5.25 78.16 83.75
C LEU A 7 6.05 77.23 84.66
N ALA A 8 5.38 76.60 85.63
CA ALA A 8 6.00 75.62 86.52
C ALA A 8 6.80 74.59 85.70
N PRO A 9 8.03 74.19 86.11
CA PRO A 9 8.93 73.39 85.28
C PRO A 9 8.34 72.05 84.80
N GLY A 10 7.39 71.48 85.54
CA GLY A 10 6.64 70.29 85.13
C GLY A 10 5.66 70.54 83.97
N LEU A 11 5.08 71.74 83.90
CA LEU A 11 4.18 72.15 82.81
C LEU A 11 4.97 72.44 81.53
N SER A 12 6.08 73.16 81.63
CA SER A 12 6.98 73.44 80.49
C SER A 12 7.54 72.17 79.85
N ARG A 13 7.86 71.13 80.66
CA ARG A 13 8.32 69.84 80.14
C ARG A 13 7.21 69.05 79.42
N LYS A 14 5.97 69.08 79.91
CA LYS A 14 4.82 68.47 79.20
C LYS A 14 4.50 69.21 77.91
N LEU A 15 4.53 70.53 77.94
CA LEU A 15 4.23 71.39 76.80
C LEU A 15 5.25 71.17 75.68
N LYS A 16 6.55 71.12 76.02
CA LYS A 16 7.62 70.76 75.09
C LYS A 16 7.42 69.37 74.47
N LYS A 17 7.07 68.36 75.27
CA LYS A 17 6.82 66.99 74.80
C LYS A 17 5.61 66.88 73.85
N VAL A 18 4.57 67.67 74.09
CA VAL A 18 3.38 67.73 73.22
C VAL A 18 3.72 68.44 71.90
N LEU A 19 4.50 69.52 71.94
CA LEU A 19 4.97 70.24 70.76
C LEU A 19 5.98 69.43 69.92
N GLU A 20 6.77 68.56 70.55
CA GLU A 20 7.70 67.65 69.87
C GLU A 20 7.01 66.41 69.27
N CYS A 21 5.79 66.08 69.70
CA CYS A 21 4.98 65.05 69.06
C CYS A 21 4.50 65.57 67.70
N ARG A 22 5.12 65.11 66.61
CA ARG A 22 4.68 65.41 65.24
C ARG A 22 3.33 64.76 64.96
N THR A 23 2.26 65.51 65.19
CA THR A 23 0.86 65.07 65.01
C THR A 23 0.41 65.04 63.54
N ASP A 24 1.24 65.58 62.66
CA ASP A 24 0.90 65.94 61.28
C ASP A 24 1.37 64.89 60.26
N SER A 25 1.90 63.75 60.73
CA SER A 25 2.23 62.62 59.88
C SER A 25 0.96 61.93 59.35
N PRO A 26 0.82 61.69 58.04
CA PRO A 26 -0.38 61.07 57.46
C PRO A 26 -0.67 59.68 58.06
N ASP A 27 0.37 58.89 58.38
CA ASP A 27 0.22 57.57 58.98
C ASP A 27 -0.33 57.63 60.41
N LEU A 28 0.11 58.65 61.17
CA LEU A 28 -0.37 58.87 62.53
C LEU A 28 -1.83 59.33 62.50
N VAL A 29 -2.18 60.25 61.59
CA VAL A 29 -3.56 60.72 61.39
C VAL A 29 -4.47 59.56 60.97
N ALA A 30 -4.02 58.69 60.05
CA ALA A 30 -4.78 57.51 59.65
C ALA A 30 -4.99 56.51 60.80
N SER A 31 -3.94 56.27 61.59
CA SER A 31 -4.00 55.42 62.79
C SER A 31 -4.96 55.98 63.84
N LEU A 32 -4.92 57.30 64.06
CA LEU A 32 -5.82 58.00 64.99
C LEU A 32 -7.27 58.03 64.48
N ASN A 33 -7.50 58.21 63.17
CA ASN A 33 -8.83 58.08 62.58
C ASN A 33 -9.39 56.67 62.78
N THR A 34 -8.56 55.64 62.62
CA THR A 34 -8.95 54.25 62.88
C THR A 34 -9.27 54.02 64.35
N LEU A 35 -8.47 54.58 65.25
CA LEU A 35 -8.71 54.55 66.70
C LEU A 35 -10.04 55.23 67.06
N SER A 36 -10.33 56.36 66.41
CA SER A 36 -11.53 57.17 66.64
C SER A 36 -12.83 56.44 66.29
N ILE A 37 -12.80 55.37 65.48
CA ILE A 37 -13.98 54.57 65.15
C ILE A 37 -14.53 53.82 66.36
N PHE A 38 -13.65 53.42 67.30
CA PHE A 38 -14.01 52.58 68.44
C PHE A 38 -13.65 53.16 69.81
N TYR A 39 -12.81 54.20 69.86
CA TYR A 39 -12.43 54.89 71.09
C TYR A 39 -13.22 56.20 71.26
N ASN A 40 -14.46 56.10 71.71
CA ASN A 40 -15.37 57.25 71.82
C ASN A 40 -15.28 58.00 73.16
N GLU A 41 -14.80 57.35 74.23
CA GLU A 41 -14.78 57.93 75.57
C GLU A 41 -13.40 57.86 76.23
N ASN A 42 -12.85 59.03 76.57
CA ASN A 42 -11.53 59.16 77.18
C ASN A 42 -11.58 59.09 78.72
N THR A 43 -12.00 57.94 79.26
CA THR A 43 -12.02 57.69 80.71
C THR A 43 -10.69 57.10 81.21
N PRO A 44 -10.35 57.19 82.51
CA PRO A 44 -9.15 56.56 83.07
C PRO A 44 -9.09 55.05 82.83
N GLN A 45 -10.25 54.38 82.85
CA GLN A 45 -10.37 52.95 82.59
C GLN A 45 -10.15 52.65 81.09
N SER A 46 -10.76 53.43 80.20
CA SER A 46 -10.56 53.31 78.75
C SER A 46 -9.10 53.51 78.35
N ARG A 47 -8.37 54.45 78.99
CA ARG A 47 -6.92 54.62 78.75
C ARG A 47 -6.08 53.45 79.22
N ARG A 48 -6.41 52.83 80.36
CA ARG A 48 -5.70 51.64 80.88
C ARG A 48 -5.92 50.42 79.98
N ASN A 49 -7.12 50.29 79.42
CA ASN A 49 -7.51 49.13 78.62
C ASN A 49 -7.26 49.30 77.11
N LEU A 50 -6.94 50.52 76.65
CA LEU A 50 -6.79 50.86 75.23
C LEU A 50 -5.89 49.89 74.45
N ARG A 51 -4.74 49.52 75.02
CA ARG A 51 -3.82 48.57 74.38
C ARG A 51 -4.47 47.20 74.18
N SER A 52 -5.11 46.68 75.21
CA SER A 52 -5.81 45.39 75.14
C SER A 52 -6.97 45.44 74.14
N THR A 53 -7.71 46.55 74.07
CA THR A 53 -8.79 46.73 73.08
C THR A 53 -8.26 46.80 71.65
N ILE A 54 -7.13 47.47 71.41
CA ILE A 54 -6.47 47.50 70.10
C ILE A 54 -5.98 46.09 69.70
N GLU A 55 -5.33 45.38 70.62
CA GLU A 55 -4.83 44.02 70.39
C GLU A 55 -5.96 43.04 70.10
N ASP A 56 -7.06 43.09 70.86
CA ASP A 56 -8.25 42.26 70.66
C ASP A 56 -8.91 42.52 69.30
N ARG A 57 -9.06 43.81 68.92
CA ARG A 57 -9.58 44.18 67.60
C ARG A 57 -8.67 43.74 66.46
N SER A 58 -7.35 43.85 66.63
CA SER A 58 -6.37 43.37 65.66
C SER A 58 -6.50 41.86 65.46
N LEU A 59 -6.64 41.11 66.56
CA LEU A 59 -6.83 39.66 66.52
C LEU A 59 -8.14 39.31 65.79
N HIS A 60 -9.22 40.03 66.09
CA HIS A 60 -10.51 39.86 65.41
C HIS A 60 -10.42 40.11 63.89
N LEU A 61 -9.79 41.21 63.47
CA LEU A 61 -9.60 41.54 62.05
C LEU A 61 -8.75 40.49 61.32
N ASN A 62 -7.68 39.99 61.96
CA ASN A 62 -6.87 38.92 61.39
C ASN A 62 -7.67 37.62 61.26
N HIS A 63 -8.52 37.30 62.23
CA HIS A 63 -9.39 36.13 62.17
C HIS A 63 -10.42 36.24 61.03
N GLU A 64 -11.04 37.42 60.89
CA GLU A 64 -11.98 37.71 59.80
C GLU A 64 -11.29 37.62 58.44
N PHE A 65 -10.07 38.16 58.30
CA PHE A 65 -9.26 38.04 57.09
C PHE A 65 -8.92 36.59 56.75
N LEU A 66 -8.53 35.79 57.74
CA LEU A 66 -8.25 34.36 57.56
C LEU A 66 -9.51 33.59 57.15
N GLN A 67 -10.65 33.87 57.76
CA GLN A 67 -11.93 33.25 57.38
C GLN A 67 -12.35 33.64 55.96
N ALA A 68 -12.22 34.91 55.60
CA ALA A 68 -12.56 35.39 54.25
C ALA A 68 -11.62 34.81 53.18
N SER A 69 -10.33 34.64 53.50
CA SER A 69 -9.32 34.11 52.57
C SER A 69 -9.36 32.58 52.46
N HIS A 70 -9.91 31.89 53.45
CA HIS A 70 -9.96 30.43 53.50
C HIS A 70 -10.66 29.83 52.28
N THR A 71 -11.76 30.41 51.82
CA THR A 71 -12.47 29.92 50.62
C THR A 71 -11.61 30.02 49.36
N ALA A 72 -10.83 31.09 49.21
CA ALA A 72 -9.92 31.25 48.08
C ALA A 72 -8.76 30.25 48.16
N GLN A 73 -8.23 30.00 49.36
CA GLN A 73 -7.18 29.01 49.58
C GLN A 73 -7.66 27.60 49.23
N GLN A 74 -8.84 27.19 49.69
CA GLN A 74 -9.43 25.90 49.32
C GLN A 74 -9.68 25.77 47.81
N ALA A 75 -10.03 26.86 47.13
CA ALA A 75 -10.21 26.85 45.68
C ALA A 75 -8.86 26.66 44.97
N LEU A 76 -7.79 27.30 45.45
CA LEU A 76 -6.43 27.12 44.94
C LEU A 76 -5.91 25.70 45.18
N ASP A 77 -6.12 25.15 46.38
CA ASP A 77 -5.70 23.78 46.72
C ASP A 77 -6.37 22.76 45.77
N ARG A 78 -7.66 22.93 45.47
CA ARG A 78 -8.36 22.08 44.50
C ARG A 78 -7.81 22.21 43.09
N VAL A 79 -7.50 23.43 42.65
CA VAL A 79 -6.91 23.63 41.32
C VAL A 79 -5.53 22.98 41.23
N GLU A 80 -4.73 23.08 42.29
CA GLU A 80 -3.43 22.41 42.38
C GLU A 80 -3.59 20.88 42.30
N GLU A 81 -4.57 20.32 43.02
CA GLU A 81 -4.87 18.88 42.98
C GLU A 81 -5.26 18.41 41.57
N GLU A 82 -6.16 19.15 40.90
CA GLU A 82 -6.61 18.83 39.54
C GLU A 82 -5.47 18.96 38.51
N VAL A 83 -4.61 19.97 38.64
CA VAL A 83 -3.44 20.16 37.76
C VAL A 83 -2.44 19.02 37.96
N ASN A 84 -2.18 18.63 39.20
CA ASN A 84 -1.30 17.50 39.51
C ASN A 84 -1.87 16.18 38.97
N ALA A 85 -3.17 15.94 39.13
CA ALA A 85 -3.85 14.76 38.58
C ALA A 85 -3.77 14.72 37.04
N LEU A 86 -3.94 15.88 36.38
CA LEU A 86 -3.81 16.00 34.93
C LEU A 86 -2.38 15.71 34.47
N ALA A 87 -1.37 16.27 35.15
CA ALA A 87 0.03 16.03 34.85
C ALA A 87 0.37 14.53 34.97
N GLU A 88 -0.06 13.88 36.06
CA GLU A 88 0.15 12.44 36.22
C GLU A 88 -0.56 11.62 35.14
N CYS A 89 -1.78 11.99 34.73
CA CYS A 89 -2.52 11.29 33.68
C CYS A 89 -1.80 11.40 32.33
N CYS A 90 -1.32 12.59 31.98
CA CYS A 90 -0.53 12.81 30.77
C CYS A 90 0.75 11.98 30.76
N ASP A 91 1.52 12.02 31.85
CA ASP A 91 2.81 11.31 31.93
C ASP A 91 2.64 9.79 32.03
N LYS A 92 1.74 9.30 32.87
CA LYS A 92 1.60 7.86 33.11
C LYS A 92 0.74 7.17 32.07
N TYR A 93 -0.34 7.80 31.63
CA TYR A 93 -1.33 7.14 30.77
C TYR A 93 -1.10 7.45 29.30
N ILE A 94 -0.98 8.73 28.94
CA ILE A 94 -0.82 9.12 27.54
C ILE A 94 0.55 8.70 27.01
N ALA A 95 1.64 9.00 27.74
CA ALA A 95 2.97 8.62 27.28
C ALA A 95 3.14 7.10 27.15
N LYS A 96 2.58 6.33 28.10
CA LYS A 96 2.64 4.86 28.08
C LYS A 96 1.77 4.24 27.00
N ALA A 97 0.56 4.76 26.79
CA ALA A 97 -0.31 4.33 25.70
C ALA A 97 0.34 4.64 24.34
N LEU A 98 0.93 5.83 24.19
CA LEU A 98 1.63 6.23 22.99
C LEU A 98 2.87 5.36 22.74
N SER A 99 3.70 5.10 23.75
CA SER A 99 4.88 4.25 23.59
C SER A 99 4.53 2.80 23.25
N SER A 100 3.45 2.28 23.84
CA SER A 100 2.96 0.94 23.52
C SER A 100 2.41 0.86 22.10
N CYS A 101 1.66 1.88 21.68
CA CYS A 101 1.12 1.98 20.32
C CYS A 101 2.25 2.14 19.30
N SER A 102 3.26 2.97 19.58
CA SER A 102 4.42 3.15 18.70
C SER A 102 5.25 1.88 18.56
N ALA A 103 5.47 1.15 19.65
CA ALA A 103 6.18 -0.13 19.62
C ALA A 103 5.42 -1.16 18.77
N SER A 104 4.13 -1.36 19.06
CA SER A 104 3.29 -2.29 18.29
C SER A 104 3.19 -1.89 16.81
N THR A 105 3.07 -0.58 16.52
CA THR A 105 3.04 -0.08 15.14
C THR A 105 4.37 -0.29 14.45
N GLY A 106 5.50 -0.11 15.15
CA GLY A 106 6.84 -0.41 14.63
C GLY A 106 7.00 -1.87 14.24
N ASP A 107 6.51 -2.80 15.06
CA ASP A 107 6.52 -4.22 14.74
C ASP A 107 5.64 -4.54 13.52
N ILE A 108 4.45 -3.94 13.43
CA ILE A 108 3.57 -4.08 12.27
C ILE A 108 4.22 -3.52 11.00
N ILE A 109 4.88 -2.36 11.09
CA ILE A 109 5.58 -1.76 9.95
C ILE A 109 6.71 -2.67 9.49
N SER A 110 7.58 -3.14 10.41
CA SER A 110 8.70 -4.00 10.02
C SER A 110 8.25 -5.34 9.43
N THR A 111 7.19 -5.93 9.99
CA THR A 111 6.60 -7.16 9.44
C THR A 111 5.94 -6.93 8.08
N THR A 112 5.28 -5.79 7.89
CA THR A 112 4.68 -5.40 6.61
C THR A 112 5.73 -5.15 5.53
N GLU A 113 6.82 -4.45 5.87
CA GLU A 113 7.95 -4.20 4.97
C GLU A 113 8.60 -5.51 4.54
N ARG A 114 8.90 -6.41 5.49
CA ARG A 114 9.44 -7.74 5.18
C ARG A 114 8.52 -8.54 4.26
N LEU A 115 7.21 -8.57 4.54
CA LEU A 115 6.25 -9.28 3.71
C LEU A 115 6.14 -8.67 2.31
N LYS A 116 6.29 -7.35 2.18
CA LYS A 116 6.28 -6.66 0.89
C LYS A 116 7.50 -7.03 0.05
N GLU A 117 8.68 -7.10 0.65
CA GLU A 117 9.90 -7.58 -0.03
C GLU A 117 9.76 -9.04 -0.47
N GLU A 118 9.27 -9.92 0.41
CA GLU A 118 9.02 -11.34 0.09
C GLU A 118 8.01 -11.50 -1.05
N LEU A 119 6.94 -10.68 -1.05
CA LEU A 119 5.95 -10.65 -2.12
C LEU A 119 6.58 -10.21 -3.44
N GLU A 120 7.40 -9.16 -3.44
CA GLU A 120 8.06 -8.67 -4.65
C GLU A 120 8.99 -9.72 -5.25
N ILE A 121 9.82 -10.37 -4.43
CA ILE A 121 10.71 -11.45 -4.87
C ILE A 121 9.89 -12.63 -5.42
N THR A 122 8.80 -12.99 -4.76
CA THR A 122 7.92 -14.09 -5.19
C THR A 122 7.22 -13.75 -6.50
N SER A 123 6.75 -12.52 -6.67
CA SER A 123 6.13 -12.04 -7.91
C SER A 123 7.13 -12.06 -9.07
N GLN A 124 8.34 -11.54 -8.85
CA GLN A 124 9.39 -11.57 -9.88
C GLN A 124 9.72 -13.01 -10.29
N ARG A 125 9.82 -13.94 -9.34
CA ARG A 125 10.01 -15.37 -9.64
C ARG A 125 8.84 -15.96 -10.41
N GLN A 126 7.61 -15.61 -10.06
CA GLN A 126 6.42 -16.04 -10.78
C GLN A 126 6.40 -15.49 -12.21
N ASP A 127 6.82 -14.25 -12.43
CA ASP A 127 6.89 -13.63 -13.76
C ASP A 127 7.93 -14.30 -14.65
N VAL A 128 9.08 -14.66 -14.07
CA VAL A 128 10.12 -15.43 -14.76
C VAL A 128 9.60 -16.84 -15.10
N VAL A 129 8.98 -17.54 -14.15
CA VAL A 129 8.42 -18.87 -14.39
C VAL A 129 7.29 -18.83 -15.42
N SER A 130 6.36 -17.88 -15.32
CA SER A 130 5.25 -17.76 -16.27
C SER A 130 5.73 -17.43 -17.69
N SER A 131 6.74 -16.56 -17.82
CA SER A 131 7.38 -16.30 -19.10
C SER A 131 8.07 -17.55 -19.64
N PHE A 132 8.79 -18.29 -18.79
CA PHE A 132 9.42 -19.54 -19.19
C PHE A 132 8.41 -20.60 -19.64
N LEU A 133 7.30 -20.78 -18.90
CA LEU A 133 6.25 -21.73 -19.26
C LEU A 133 5.58 -21.34 -20.59
N ARG A 134 5.30 -20.06 -20.80
CA ARG A 134 4.76 -19.58 -22.09
C ARG A 134 5.74 -19.85 -23.24
N ASP A 135 7.02 -19.61 -23.05
CA ASP A 135 7.99 -19.66 -24.13
C ASP A 135 8.51 -21.09 -24.44
N TYR A 136 8.29 -22.04 -23.52
CA TYR A 136 8.86 -23.41 -23.59
C TYR A 136 7.88 -24.56 -23.29
N GLN A 137 6.63 -24.30 -22.93
CA GLN A 137 5.62 -25.34 -22.68
C GLN A 137 4.37 -25.14 -23.54
N LEU A 138 3.95 -26.22 -24.19
CA LEU A 138 2.65 -26.28 -24.85
C LEU A 138 1.54 -26.46 -23.81
N SER A 139 0.47 -25.68 -23.94
CA SER A 139 -0.75 -25.88 -23.15
C SER A 139 -1.41 -27.21 -23.51
N ASN A 140 -2.10 -27.83 -22.56
CA ASN A 140 -2.88 -29.06 -22.82
C ASN A 140 -3.92 -28.85 -23.94
N GLN A 141 -4.44 -27.62 -24.09
CA GLN A 141 -5.34 -27.28 -25.19
C GLN A 141 -4.65 -27.33 -26.56
N GLU A 142 -3.40 -26.90 -26.64
CA GLU A 142 -2.61 -26.92 -27.88
C GLU A 142 -2.20 -28.35 -28.24
N ILE A 143 -1.82 -29.15 -27.24
CA ILE A 143 -1.53 -30.57 -27.42
C ILE A 143 -2.77 -31.32 -27.91
N ASN A 144 -3.95 -31.01 -27.36
CA ASN A 144 -5.20 -31.59 -27.83
C ASN A 144 -5.54 -31.12 -29.24
N ALA A 145 -5.40 -29.82 -29.55
CA ALA A 145 -5.61 -29.31 -30.90
C ALA A 145 -4.68 -29.94 -31.95
N LEU A 146 -3.45 -30.32 -31.57
CA LEU A 146 -2.52 -31.06 -32.43
C LEU A 146 -2.90 -32.55 -32.58
N ARG A 147 -3.73 -33.08 -31.68
CA ARG A 147 -4.18 -34.49 -31.64
C ARG A 147 -5.60 -34.70 -32.15
N ASP A 148 -6.44 -33.67 -32.19
CA ASP A 148 -7.85 -33.70 -32.61
C ASP A 148 -8.02 -33.95 -34.13
N GLU A 149 -9.07 -34.68 -34.52
CA GLU A 149 -9.37 -35.13 -35.91
C GLU A 149 -9.64 -34.00 -36.89
N ASP A 150 -10.25 -32.92 -36.43
CA ASP A 150 -10.62 -31.80 -37.28
C ASP A 150 -9.53 -30.72 -37.33
N LEU A 151 -9.11 -30.38 -38.54
CA LEU A 151 -8.21 -29.26 -38.78
C LEU A 151 -8.96 -27.93 -38.64
N ASN A 152 -8.65 -27.21 -37.57
CA ASN A 152 -9.22 -25.91 -37.25
C ASN A 152 -8.11 -24.84 -37.15
N ASP A 153 -8.48 -23.56 -37.11
CA ASP A 153 -7.52 -22.46 -36.88
C ASP A 153 -6.65 -22.64 -35.63
N ASN A 154 -7.17 -23.34 -34.63
CA ASN A 154 -6.44 -23.67 -33.40
C ASN A 154 -5.28 -24.64 -33.65
N PHE A 155 -5.38 -25.53 -34.64
CA PHE A 155 -4.27 -26.40 -35.06
C PHE A 155 -3.13 -25.57 -35.64
N PHE A 156 -3.41 -24.62 -36.54
CA PHE A 156 -2.39 -23.76 -37.13
C PHE A 156 -1.73 -22.84 -36.09
N LYS A 157 -2.51 -22.31 -35.14
CA LYS A 157 -1.97 -21.54 -34.00
C LYS A 157 -1.06 -22.39 -33.11
N ALA A 158 -1.48 -23.62 -32.78
CA ALA A 158 -0.67 -24.55 -32.01
C ALA A 158 0.62 -24.93 -32.77
N LEU A 159 0.54 -25.23 -34.07
CA LEU A 159 1.70 -25.55 -34.90
C LEU A 159 2.70 -24.38 -34.99
N SER A 160 2.21 -23.15 -35.15
CA SER A 160 3.02 -21.94 -35.10
C SER A 160 3.73 -21.79 -33.74
N HIS A 161 3.03 -22.07 -32.65
CA HIS A 161 3.62 -22.01 -31.32
C HIS A 161 4.70 -23.08 -31.12
N VAL A 162 4.48 -24.32 -31.57
CA VAL A 162 5.49 -25.39 -31.55
C VAL A 162 6.74 -24.99 -32.35
N GLN A 163 6.58 -24.35 -33.52
CA GLN A 163 7.72 -23.83 -34.29
C GLN A 163 8.49 -22.73 -33.55
N GLN A 164 7.76 -21.83 -32.89
CA GLN A 164 8.36 -20.77 -32.08
C GLN A 164 9.14 -21.34 -30.90
N ILE A 165 8.58 -22.30 -30.15
CA ILE A 165 9.29 -22.99 -29.06
C ILE A 165 10.55 -23.68 -29.60
N HIS A 166 10.43 -24.41 -30.71
CA HIS A 166 11.58 -25.08 -31.33
C HIS A 166 12.68 -24.09 -31.77
N ALA A 167 12.33 -22.88 -32.22
CA ALA A 167 13.28 -21.81 -32.49
C ALA A 167 13.91 -21.25 -31.20
N ASN A 168 13.12 -21.03 -30.15
CA ASN A 168 13.60 -20.60 -28.84
C ASN A 168 14.59 -21.60 -28.22
N CYS A 169 14.34 -22.91 -28.39
CA CYS A 169 15.27 -23.96 -27.96
C CYS A 169 16.66 -23.81 -28.59
N LYS A 170 16.76 -23.36 -29.85
CA LYS A 170 18.08 -23.09 -30.49
C LYS A 170 18.87 -22.00 -29.78
N VAL A 171 18.18 -21.02 -29.18
CA VAL A 171 18.80 -19.99 -28.35
C VAL A 171 19.21 -20.60 -27.00
N LEU A 172 18.36 -21.43 -26.40
CA LEU A 172 18.64 -22.12 -25.14
C LEU A 172 19.88 -23.05 -25.25
N LEU A 173 20.10 -23.70 -26.39
CA LEU A 173 21.29 -24.51 -26.67
C LEU A 173 22.61 -23.72 -26.68
N ARG A 174 22.55 -22.40 -26.85
CA ARG A 174 23.72 -21.51 -26.75
C ARG A 174 24.05 -21.11 -25.30
N THR A 175 23.20 -21.50 -24.34
CA THR A 175 23.36 -21.22 -22.91
C THR A 175 23.88 -22.44 -22.13
N HIS A 176 23.99 -22.33 -20.80
CA HIS A 176 24.42 -23.44 -19.94
C HIS A 176 23.40 -24.60 -19.83
N HIS A 177 22.17 -24.45 -20.30
CA HIS A 177 21.10 -25.47 -20.18
C HIS A 177 20.94 -26.33 -21.44
N GLN A 178 22.06 -26.83 -21.97
CA GLN A 178 22.07 -27.56 -23.25
C GLN A 178 21.25 -28.85 -23.25
N ARG A 179 21.36 -29.66 -22.18
CA ARG A 179 20.63 -30.95 -22.09
C ARG A 179 19.12 -30.76 -22.07
N ALA A 180 18.61 -29.84 -21.25
CA ALA A 180 17.19 -29.52 -21.21
C ALA A 180 16.70 -28.92 -22.54
N GLY A 181 17.53 -28.10 -23.19
CA GLY A 181 17.25 -27.57 -24.53
C GLY A 181 17.15 -28.66 -25.59
N LEU A 182 18.00 -29.68 -25.56
CA LEU A 182 17.93 -30.83 -26.47
C LEU A 182 16.68 -31.68 -26.23
N GLU A 183 16.40 -32.04 -24.97
CA GLU A 183 15.22 -32.83 -24.62
C GLU A 183 13.92 -32.13 -25.04
N LEU A 184 13.84 -30.80 -24.85
CA LEU A 184 12.69 -30.01 -25.27
C LEU A 184 12.62 -29.89 -26.80
N MET A 185 13.75 -29.72 -27.47
CA MET A 185 13.82 -29.65 -28.94
C MET A 185 13.36 -30.97 -29.57
N ASP A 186 13.79 -32.12 -29.04
CA ASP A 186 13.36 -33.44 -29.49
C ASP A 186 11.85 -33.64 -29.28
N MET A 187 11.33 -33.27 -28.10
CA MET A 187 9.89 -33.32 -27.83
C MET A 187 9.09 -32.45 -28.81
N MET A 188 9.54 -31.23 -29.10
CA MET A 188 8.89 -30.35 -30.07
C MET A 188 9.01 -30.89 -31.50
N ALA A 189 10.13 -31.53 -31.86
CA ALA A 189 10.29 -32.17 -33.16
C ALA A 189 9.27 -33.30 -33.35
N VAL A 190 9.03 -34.13 -32.32
CA VAL A 190 7.99 -35.18 -32.35
C VAL A 190 6.59 -34.58 -32.56
N TYR A 191 6.25 -33.49 -31.86
CA TYR A 191 4.96 -32.81 -32.07
C TYR A 191 4.86 -32.19 -33.46
N GLN A 192 5.94 -31.61 -34.00
CA GLN A 192 5.96 -31.10 -35.37
C GLN A 192 5.75 -32.23 -36.38
N GLU A 193 6.49 -33.32 -36.28
CA GLU A 193 6.39 -34.45 -37.19
C GLU A 193 4.98 -35.04 -37.21
N GLY A 194 4.39 -35.30 -36.02
CA GLY A 194 3.02 -35.80 -35.93
C GLY A 194 1.98 -34.83 -36.50
N ALA A 195 2.16 -33.53 -36.29
CA ALA A 195 1.27 -32.51 -36.85
C ALA A 195 1.39 -32.41 -38.37
N TYR A 196 2.61 -32.41 -38.92
CA TYR A 196 2.84 -32.38 -40.37
C TYR A 196 2.36 -33.64 -41.08
N GLU A 197 2.57 -34.82 -40.48
CA GLU A 197 2.05 -36.08 -41.00
C GLU A 197 0.52 -36.05 -41.07
N ARG A 198 -0.13 -35.54 -40.02
CA ARG A 198 -1.59 -35.36 -40.00
C ARG A 198 -2.06 -34.36 -41.05
N LEU A 199 -1.38 -33.22 -41.17
CA LEU A 199 -1.67 -32.21 -42.19
C LEU A 199 -1.60 -32.84 -43.59
N CYS A 200 -0.58 -33.65 -43.86
CA CYS A 200 -0.48 -34.38 -45.12
C CYS A 200 -1.61 -35.38 -45.34
N ARG A 201 -1.95 -36.21 -44.34
CA ARG A 201 -3.09 -37.15 -44.48
C ARG A 201 -4.40 -36.42 -44.75
N TRP A 202 -4.63 -35.28 -44.12
CA TRP A 202 -5.84 -34.49 -44.37
C TRP A 202 -5.84 -33.85 -45.75
N VAL A 203 -4.72 -33.24 -46.18
CA VAL A 203 -4.58 -32.70 -47.55
C VAL A 203 -4.81 -33.80 -48.58
N GLN A 204 -4.27 -35.00 -48.37
CA GLN A 204 -4.51 -36.16 -49.24
C GLN A 204 -5.99 -36.56 -49.27
N ALA A 205 -6.66 -36.63 -48.12
CA ALA A 205 -8.08 -36.97 -48.05
C ALA A 205 -8.95 -35.91 -48.74
N GLU A 206 -8.63 -34.63 -48.57
CA GLU A 206 -9.37 -33.52 -49.19
C GLU A 206 -9.14 -33.48 -50.70
N CYS A 207 -7.91 -33.72 -51.18
CA CYS A 207 -7.63 -33.87 -52.62
C CYS A 207 -8.38 -35.06 -53.24
N ARG A 208 -8.53 -36.19 -52.52
CA ARG A 208 -9.32 -37.34 -53.00
C ARG A 208 -10.82 -37.02 -53.10
N LYS A 209 -11.38 -36.29 -52.12
CA LYS A 209 -12.78 -35.84 -52.17
C LYS A 209 -13.05 -34.85 -53.30
N LEU A 210 -12.06 -34.02 -53.62
CA LEU A 210 -12.15 -33.04 -54.70
C LEU A 210 -12.18 -33.72 -56.08
N GLY A 211 -11.47 -34.83 -56.25
CA GLY A 211 -11.51 -35.66 -57.47
C GLY A 211 -12.77 -36.52 -57.64
N ASP A 212 -13.61 -36.62 -56.61
CA ASP A 212 -14.87 -37.40 -56.62
C ASP A 212 -16.11 -36.49 -56.80
N ASN A 213 -15.94 -35.16 -56.87
CA ASN A 213 -17.02 -34.17 -57.01
C ASN A 213 -16.93 -33.38 -58.32
N ASP A 214 -18.01 -33.37 -59.11
CA ASP A 214 -18.16 -32.65 -60.39
C ASP A 214 -18.06 -31.11 -60.30
N ASN A 215 -17.83 -30.51 -59.12
CA ASN A 215 -17.65 -29.07 -58.93
C ASN A 215 -16.63 -28.78 -57.81
N PRO A 216 -15.33 -28.67 -58.13
CA PRO A 216 -14.27 -28.57 -57.14
C PRO A 216 -14.12 -27.13 -56.59
N GLU A 217 -14.85 -26.79 -55.52
CA GLU A 217 -14.54 -25.58 -54.75
C GLU A 217 -13.41 -25.86 -53.76
N VAL A 218 -12.24 -25.27 -54.02
CA VAL A 218 -11.07 -25.38 -53.13
C VAL A 218 -11.30 -24.54 -51.87
N ASP A 219 -11.46 -25.23 -50.73
CA ASP A 219 -11.58 -24.60 -49.42
C ASP A 219 -10.33 -23.75 -49.07
N GLU A 220 -10.54 -22.60 -48.43
CA GLU A 220 -9.46 -21.68 -48.02
C GLU A 220 -8.55 -22.32 -46.95
N LEU A 221 -9.06 -23.29 -46.19
CA LEU A 221 -8.28 -24.10 -45.26
C LEU A 221 -7.28 -25.00 -46.00
N LEU A 222 -7.65 -25.56 -47.17
CA LEU A 222 -6.76 -26.37 -47.99
C LEU A 222 -5.60 -25.53 -48.56
N LYS A 223 -5.89 -24.32 -49.05
CA LYS A 223 -4.85 -23.37 -49.52
C LYS A 223 -3.90 -22.99 -48.39
N THR A 224 -4.42 -22.79 -47.18
CA THR A 224 -3.63 -22.48 -45.99
C THR A 224 -2.76 -23.66 -45.57
N ALA A 225 -3.32 -24.88 -45.52
CA ALA A 225 -2.60 -26.11 -45.23
C ALA A 225 -1.44 -26.37 -46.20
N ILE A 226 -1.67 -26.21 -47.50
CA ILE A 226 -0.64 -26.38 -48.53
C ILE A 226 0.48 -25.33 -48.38
N ARG A 227 0.14 -24.08 -48.01
CA ARG A 227 1.13 -23.02 -47.76
C ARG A 227 2.04 -23.37 -46.58
N TRP A 228 1.48 -23.91 -45.49
CA TRP A 228 2.25 -24.42 -44.35
C TRP A 228 3.14 -25.60 -44.73
N LEU A 229 2.67 -26.50 -45.60
CA LEU A 229 3.46 -27.64 -46.07
C LEU A 229 4.65 -27.20 -46.96
N LYS A 230 4.47 -26.14 -47.75
CA LYS A 230 5.51 -25.54 -48.62
C LYS A 230 6.72 -25.03 -47.84
N GLU A 231 6.55 -24.66 -46.56
CA GLU A 231 7.66 -24.23 -45.70
C GLU A 231 8.68 -25.35 -45.43
N ARG A 232 8.29 -26.63 -45.61
CA ARG A 232 9.19 -27.79 -45.56
C ARG A 232 9.19 -28.55 -46.90
N PRO A 233 10.09 -28.22 -47.83
CA PRO A 233 10.08 -28.78 -49.19
C PRO A 233 10.26 -30.31 -49.27
N ALA A 234 10.81 -30.95 -48.24
CA ALA A 234 10.91 -32.42 -48.18
C ALA A 234 9.54 -33.09 -47.94
N LEU A 235 8.72 -32.53 -47.04
CA LEU A 235 7.37 -33.04 -46.74
C LEU A 235 6.40 -32.68 -47.87
N PHE A 236 6.54 -31.48 -48.43
CA PHE A 236 5.77 -31.09 -49.61
C PHE A 236 6.00 -32.05 -50.78
N LYS A 237 7.26 -32.43 -51.06
CA LYS A 237 7.57 -33.41 -52.10
C LYS A 237 6.95 -34.77 -51.81
N TYR A 238 7.08 -35.28 -50.59
CA TYR A 238 6.49 -36.55 -50.21
C TYR A 238 4.96 -36.55 -50.38
N CYS A 239 4.28 -35.49 -49.93
CA CYS A 239 2.83 -35.41 -50.03
C CYS A 239 2.36 -35.12 -51.47
N ALA A 240 3.17 -34.42 -52.28
CA ALA A 240 2.94 -34.28 -53.72
C ALA A 240 3.13 -35.62 -54.47
N GLU A 241 4.16 -36.40 -54.14
CA GLU A 241 4.42 -37.71 -54.75
C GLU A 241 3.33 -38.72 -54.37
N ASP A 242 2.88 -38.76 -53.11
CA ASP A 242 1.77 -39.64 -52.67
C ASP A 242 0.41 -39.22 -53.24
N THR A 243 0.14 -37.91 -53.35
CA THR A 243 -1.09 -37.45 -54.01
C THR A 243 -1.08 -37.77 -55.49
N MET A 244 0.08 -37.67 -56.17
CA MET A 244 0.26 -38.13 -57.53
C MET A 244 0.02 -39.64 -57.66
N HIS A 245 0.54 -40.46 -56.73
CA HIS A 245 0.33 -41.91 -56.75
C HIS A 245 -1.13 -42.30 -56.51
N CYS A 246 -1.82 -41.61 -55.60
CA CYS A 246 -3.26 -41.82 -55.39
C CYS A 246 -4.10 -41.42 -56.61
N LEU A 247 -3.68 -40.36 -57.31
CA LEU A 247 -4.31 -39.95 -58.57
C LEU A 247 -4.07 -41.00 -59.66
N GLU A 248 -2.83 -41.51 -59.78
CA GLU A 248 -2.48 -42.59 -60.71
C GLU A 248 -3.27 -43.89 -60.45
N ASP A 249 -3.51 -44.23 -59.18
CA ASP A 249 -4.34 -45.38 -58.79
C ASP A 249 -5.84 -45.17 -59.11
N LEU A 250 -6.37 -43.94 -58.98
CA LEU A 250 -7.72 -43.60 -59.46
C LEU A 250 -7.82 -43.59 -60.99
N LEU A 251 -6.72 -43.27 -61.68
CA LEU A 251 -6.61 -43.22 -63.14
C LEU A 251 -6.53 -44.59 -63.82
N ALA A 252 -6.38 -45.68 -63.05
CA ALA A 252 -6.40 -47.04 -63.57
C ALA A 252 -7.71 -47.76 -63.18
N PRO A 253 -8.72 -47.99 -64.06
CA PRO A 253 -8.81 -47.71 -65.49
C PRO A 253 -10.25 -47.33 -65.96
N SER A 254 -10.75 -46.09 -65.81
CA SER A 254 -12.07 -45.77 -66.41
C SER A 254 -12.41 -44.34 -66.85
N HIS A 255 -11.68 -43.28 -66.52
CA HIS A 255 -12.11 -41.93 -66.94
C HIS A 255 -10.95 -41.08 -67.46
N ALA A 256 -10.88 -40.93 -68.78
CA ALA A 256 -9.88 -40.12 -69.49
C ALA A 256 -10.28 -38.62 -69.58
N GLU A 257 -11.48 -38.24 -69.15
CA GLU A 257 -11.92 -36.83 -69.06
C GLU A 257 -11.48 -36.16 -67.75
N ASP A 258 -11.33 -36.92 -66.66
CA ASP A 258 -10.82 -36.44 -65.36
C ASP A 258 -9.33 -36.06 -65.38
N LEU A 259 -8.63 -36.36 -66.49
CA LEU A 259 -7.23 -36.06 -66.71
C LEU A 259 -6.95 -34.54 -66.74
N VAL A 260 -7.92 -33.74 -67.20
CA VAL A 260 -7.77 -32.28 -67.31
C VAL A 260 -7.89 -31.61 -65.95
N GLU A 261 -8.86 -32.01 -65.12
CA GLU A 261 -9.02 -31.46 -63.77
C GLU A 261 -7.92 -31.93 -62.81
N CYS A 262 -7.45 -33.17 -62.94
CA CYS A 262 -6.29 -33.69 -62.22
C CYS A 262 -5.00 -32.94 -62.59
N GLN A 263 -4.82 -32.62 -63.88
CA GLN A 263 -3.70 -31.83 -64.37
C GLN A 263 -3.83 -30.35 -63.98
N ASP A 264 -5.06 -29.84 -63.83
CA ASP A 264 -5.35 -28.51 -63.29
C ASP A 264 -5.19 -28.45 -61.76
N LEU A 265 -5.40 -29.54 -61.02
CA LEU A 265 -5.06 -29.69 -59.60
C LEU A 265 -3.55 -29.77 -59.38
N LEU A 266 -2.82 -30.52 -60.22
CA LEU A 266 -1.36 -30.53 -60.25
C LEU A 266 -0.82 -29.15 -60.63
N ARG A 267 -1.41 -28.52 -61.66
CA ARG A 267 -1.11 -27.12 -62.00
C ARG A 267 -1.51 -26.18 -60.89
N PHE A 268 -2.57 -26.39 -60.13
CA PHE A 268 -2.96 -25.54 -59.01
C PHE A 268 -1.98 -25.69 -57.84
N MET A 269 -1.58 -26.92 -57.51
CA MET A 269 -0.51 -27.21 -56.56
C MET A 269 0.85 -26.64 -57.01
N LEU A 270 1.11 -26.55 -58.33
CA LEU A 270 2.31 -25.96 -58.92
C LEU A 270 2.19 -24.44 -59.23
N MET A 271 0.97 -23.89 -59.38
CA MET A 271 0.63 -22.49 -59.75
C MET A 271 0.26 -21.63 -58.55
N ILE A 272 0.00 -22.19 -57.36
CA ILE A 272 0.06 -21.42 -56.11
C ILE A 272 1.54 -21.14 -55.83
N HIS A 273 2.10 -20.26 -56.65
CA HIS A 273 3.47 -19.81 -56.60
C HIS A 273 3.56 -18.38 -56.09
#